data_AF-A0A7R8ZPA4-F1
#
_entry.id   AF-A0A7R8ZPA4-F1
#
_cell.length_a   1.000
_cell.length_b   1.000
_cell.length_c   1.000
_cell.angle_alpha   90.00
_cell.angle_beta   90.00
_cell.angle_gamma   90.00
#
_symmetry.space_group_name_H-M   'P 1'
#
loop_
_entity.id
_entity.type
_entity.pdbx_description
1 polymer ?
#
loop_
_entity_poly.entity_id
_entity_poly.type
_entity_poly.pdbx_seq_one_letter_code
_entity_poly.pdbx_strand_id
1 'polypeptide(L)'
;MVSMLELERLSRLCREEDVEEFIKHIRSLFLETERDRKLLWDLRDKWDWNLLQQVLWWSDRNTEEEQIQAVTALLDAGFDLNQPIDQGHDKWKPLSLAMSRRRYQLVQDLLLKGAQLNEPCQCKCQRENYCVCSLTFYLRKDFSEEAGDFLTALIKSHGVDPNCKNKFQETPLLLYVESQNYALAHILLDFGAEANTADAQGSGLYHLMAHHPFTKDLQAFAARIRCHYCPVGECDRRGQTPMSLAKAKRNEGFVQLMETLGAQLAEEEPTTTQSPKPPPRPFKPPPSETPPRRGRLIQHLQRRMENASTTRRPLLAALKKRRR
;
A
#
# COMPACT_ATOMS: atom_id res chain seq x y z
N MET A 1 -22.07 -35.20 3.73
CA MET A 1 -22.98 -34.16 4.28
C MET A 1 -22.16 -33.38 5.29
N VAL A 2 -21.46 -32.35 4.85
CA VAL A 2 -20.85 -31.40 5.78
C VAL A 2 -22.00 -30.79 6.60
N SER A 3 -22.05 -31.12 7.88
CA SER A 3 -23.11 -30.64 8.77
C SER A 3 -22.70 -29.30 9.36
N MET A 4 -23.68 -28.45 9.70
CA MET A 4 -23.47 -27.25 10.52
C MET A 4 -22.61 -27.53 11.76
N LEU A 5 -22.67 -28.76 12.29
CA LEU A 5 -21.88 -29.25 13.41
C LEU A 5 -20.36 -29.20 13.17
N GLU A 6 -19.91 -29.50 11.94
CA GLU A 6 -18.47 -29.50 11.62
C GLU A 6 -17.91 -28.09 11.53
N LEU A 7 -18.73 -27.18 11.01
CA LEU A 7 -18.43 -25.77 10.98
C LEU A 7 -18.47 -25.18 12.41
N GLU A 8 -19.44 -25.56 13.25
CA GLU A 8 -19.48 -25.15 14.67
C GLU A 8 -18.28 -25.68 15.46
N ARG A 9 -17.83 -26.90 15.15
CA ARG A 9 -16.59 -27.45 15.68
C ARG A 9 -15.38 -26.61 15.27
N LEU A 10 -15.26 -26.19 14.00
CA LEU A 10 -14.20 -25.27 13.57
C LEU A 10 -14.24 -23.95 14.33
N SER A 11 -15.41 -23.33 14.51
CA SER A 11 -15.53 -22.08 15.27
C SER A 11 -15.15 -22.26 16.73
N ARG A 12 -15.47 -23.40 17.34
CA ARG A 12 -15.10 -23.70 18.73
C ARG A 12 -13.59 -23.91 18.87
N LEU A 13 -12.98 -24.73 18.01
CA LEU A 13 -11.52 -24.91 17.98
C LEU A 13 -10.79 -23.57 17.79
N CYS A 14 -11.33 -22.71 16.94
CA CYS A 14 -10.80 -21.36 16.76
C CYS A 14 -10.92 -20.47 18.00
N ARG A 15 -11.95 -20.62 18.84
CA ARG A 15 -12.11 -19.88 20.12
C ARG A 15 -11.27 -20.47 21.25
N GLU A 16 -11.05 -21.78 21.22
CA GLU A 16 -10.21 -22.52 22.16
C GLU A 16 -8.71 -22.35 21.85
N GLU A 17 -8.38 -21.77 20.69
CA GLU A 17 -7.01 -21.54 20.20
C GLU A 17 -6.20 -22.85 20.02
N ASP A 18 -6.88 -23.99 19.87
CA ASP A 18 -6.25 -25.31 19.63
C ASP A 18 -5.84 -25.44 18.15
N VAL A 19 -4.60 -25.04 17.87
CA VAL A 19 -4.06 -24.91 16.51
C VAL A 19 -3.93 -26.26 15.81
N GLU A 20 -3.49 -27.29 16.52
CA GLU A 20 -3.21 -28.60 15.92
C GLU A 20 -4.51 -29.29 15.47
N GLU A 21 -5.50 -29.37 16.36
CA GLU A 21 -6.80 -29.92 15.99
C GLU A 21 -7.54 -29.01 15.01
N PHE A 22 -7.38 -27.68 15.09
CA PHE A 22 -7.94 -26.74 14.10
C PHE A 22 -7.41 -27.01 12.69
N ILE A 23 -6.09 -27.11 12.52
CA ILE A 23 -5.45 -27.37 11.22
C ILE A 23 -5.86 -28.74 10.68
N LYS A 24 -5.82 -29.77 11.53
CA LYS A 24 -6.21 -31.13 11.16
C LYS A 24 -7.68 -31.18 10.70
N HIS A 25 -8.55 -30.46 11.41
CA HIS A 25 -9.97 -30.38 11.09
C HIS A 25 -10.22 -29.63 9.78
N ILE A 26 -9.54 -28.50 9.54
CA ILE A 26 -9.59 -27.78 8.25
C ILE A 26 -9.12 -28.65 7.11
N ARG A 27 -7.98 -29.33 7.28
CA ARG A 27 -7.41 -30.18 6.23
C ARG A 27 -8.36 -31.32 5.87
N SER A 28 -8.95 -31.99 6.85
CA SER A 28 -9.94 -33.05 6.61
C SER A 28 -11.17 -32.50 5.88
N LEU A 29 -11.67 -31.33 6.26
CA LEU A 29 -12.85 -30.73 5.64
C LEU A 29 -12.63 -30.25 4.19
N PHE A 30 -11.47 -29.65 3.90
CA PHE A 30 -11.24 -28.94 2.64
C PHE A 30 -10.33 -29.67 1.63
N LEU A 31 -9.62 -30.74 2.03
CA LEU A 31 -8.72 -31.50 1.15
C LEU A 31 -9.22 -32.90 0.77
N GLU A 32 -10.26 -33.45 1.41
CA GLU A 32 -10.65 -34.85 1.18
C GLU A 32 -11.58 -35.08 -0.03
N THR A 33 -12.50 -34.17 -0.39
CA THR A 33 -13.30 -34.32 -1.64
C THR A 33 -13.69 -32.98 -2.31
N GLU A 34 -13.68 -32.96 -3.65
CA GLU A 34 -14.05 -31.79 -4.48
C GLU A 34 -15.53 -31.38 -4.31
N ARG A 35 -16.38 -32.36 -3.97
CA ARG A 35 -17.83 -32.19 -3.80
C ARG A 35 -18.18 -31.55 -2.46
N ASP A 36 -17.51 -31.95 -1.38
CA ASP A 36 -17.68 -31.35 -0.06
C ASP A 36 -17.06 -29.96 0.00
N ARG A 37 -15.96 -29.72 -0.74
CA ARG A 37 -15.39 -28.37 -0.93
C ARG A 37 -16.44 -27.41 -1.50
N LYS A 38 -17.12 -27.77 -2.59
CA LYS A 38 -18.16 -26.91 -3.19
C LYS A 38 -19.35 -26.67 -2.25
N LEU A 39 -19.73 -27.67 -1.47
CA LEU A 39 -20.83 -27.54 -0.49
C LEU A 39 -20.42 -26.66 0.71
N LEU A 40 -19.16 -26.74 1.14
CA LEU A 40 -18.56 -25.81 2.09
C LEU A 40 -18.56 -24.38 1.53
N TRP A 41 -18.25 -24.20 0.25
CA TRP A 41 -18.37 -22.91 -0.45
C TRP A 41 -19.81 -22.38 -0.48
N ASP A 42 -20.81 -23.25 -0.67
CA ASP A 42 -22.22 -22.83 -0.69
C ASP A 42 -22.75 -22.51 0.72
N LEU A 43 -22.23 -23.17 1.76
CA LEU A 43 -22.54 -22.90 3.17
C LEU A 43 -21.79 -21.66 3.69
N ARG A 44 -20.66 -21.34 3.06
CA ARG A 44 -19.80 -20.19 3.34
C ARG A 44 -20.56 -18.88 3.38
N ASP A 45 -21.34 -18.60 2.34
CA ASP A 45 -22.03 -17.33 2.15
C ASP A 45 -23.23 -17.17 3.08
N LYS A 46 -23.60 -18.25 3.81
CA LYS A 46 -24.66 -18.28 4.82
C LYS A 46 -24.11 -18.23 6.25
N TRP A 47 -22.81 -18.43 6.41
CA TRP A 47 -22.12 -18.37 7.69
C TRP A 47 -21.53 -16.98 7.87
N ASP A 48 -21.72 -16.37 9.03
CA ASP A 48 -21.09 -15.08 9.34
C ASP A 48 -19.56 -15.28 9.41
N TRP A 49 -18.87 -14.81 8.37
CA TRP A 49 -17.44 -15.00 8.16
C TRP A 49 -16.61 -14.14 9.10
N ASN A 50 -15.75 -14.77 9.92
CA ASN A 50 -14.67 -14.14 10.70
C ASN A 50 -13.57 -15.15 11.14
N LEU A 51 -13.42 -16.33 10.50
CA LEU A 51 -12.45 -17.34 10.97
C LEU A 51 -11.00 -16.88 10.72
N LEU A 52 -10.71 -16.34 9.53
CA LEU A 52 -9.42 -15.70 9.23
C LEU A 52 -9.17 -14.49 10.14
N GLN A 53 -10.23 -13.73 10.49
CA GLN A 53 -10.14 -12.65 11.48
C GLN A 53 -9.74 -13.18 12.86
N GLN A 54 -10.43 -14.22 13.35
CA GLN A 54 -10.20 -14.82 14.66
C GLN A 54 -8.79 -15.42 14.76
N VAL A 55 -8.32 -16.14 13.74
CA VAL A 55 -6.95 -16.68 13.70
C VAL A 55 -5.92 -15.56 13.72
N LEU A 56 -6.15 -14.48 12.96
CA LEU A 56 -5.24 -13.33 12.97
C LEU A 56 -5.31 -12.53 14.28
N TRP A 57 -6.42 -12.59 15.01
CA TRP A 57 -6.63 -11.99 16.33
C TRP A 57 -6.33 -12.91 17.51
N TRP A 58 -5.92 -14.16 17.27
CA TRP A 58 -5.52 -15.08 18.34
C TRP A 58 -4.57 -14.40 19.31
N SER A 59 -4.81 -14.68 20.58
CA SER A 59 -4.05 -14.12 21.69
C SER A 59 -2.58 -14.57 21.61
N ASP A 60 -1.70 -13.86 22.32
CA ASP A 60 -0.25 -14.16 22.36
C ASP A 60 0.08 -15.52 23.04
N ARG A 61 -0.93 -16.36 23.30
CA ARG A 61 -0.76 -17.74 23.78
C ARG A 61 -0.17 -18.67 22.72
N ASN A 62 -0.37 -18.35 21.44
CA ASN A 62 0.09 -19.16 20.32
C ASN A 62 1.39 -18.57 19.77
N THR A 63 2.29 -19.44 19.32
CA THR A 63 3.52 -19.00 18.66
C THR A 63 3.19 -18.35 17.31
N GLU A 64 4.08 -17.46 16.84
CA GLU A 64 3.91 -16.85 15.51
C GLU A 64 3.88 -17.93 14.41
N GLU A 65 4.66 -18.99 14.55
CA GLU A 65 4.66 -20.15 13.65
C GLU A 65 3.32 -20.87 13.58
N GLU A 66 2.68 -21.11 14.73
CA GLU A 66 1.35 -21.72 14.81
C GLU A 66 0.28 -20.87 14.12
N GLN A 67 0.33 -19.55 14.31
CA GLN A 67 -0.57 -18.62 13.62
C GLN A 67 -0.31 -18.61 12.10
N ILE A 68 0.95 -18.62 11.67
CA ILE A 68 1.33 -18.72 10.26
C ILE A 68 0.79 -20.02 9.66
N GLN A 69 0.93 -21.15 10.36
CA GLN A 69 0.43 -22.45 9.91
C GLN A 69 -1.11 -22.46 9.79
N ALA A 70 -1.81 -21.89 10.77
CA ALA A 70 -3.26 -21.78 10.74
C ALA A 70 -3.76 -20.87 9.60
N VAL A 71 -3.12 -19.72 9.40
CA VAL A 71 -3.43 -18.83 8.26
C VAL A 71 -3.14 -19.54 6.95
N THR A 72 -2.01 -20.23 6.81
CA THR A 72 -1.64 -20.97 5.60
C THR A 72 -2.66 -22.07 5.29
N ALA A 73 -3.11 -22.82 6.30
CA ALA A 73 -4.15 -23.83 6.15
C ALA A 73 -5.48 -23.25 5.66
N LEU A 74 -5.86 -22.07 6.16
CA LEU A 74 -7.04 -21.34 5.67
C LEU A 74 -6.86 -20.89 4.22
N LEU A 75 -5.69 -20.37 3.85
CA LEU A 75 -5.42 -19.97 2.47
C LEU A 75 -5.45 -21.16 1.51
N ASP A 76 -4.89 -22.31 1.91
CA ASP A 76 -4.91 -23.54 1.11
C ASP A 76 -6.32 -24.15 1.00
N ALA A 77 -7.18 -23.89 1.98
CA ALA A 77 -8.63 -24.18 1.89
C ALA A 77 -9.37 -23.24 0.92
N GLY A 78 -8.69 -22.21 0.40
CA GLY A 78 -9.15 -21.31 -0.65
C GLY A 78 -9.73 -19.99 -0.17
N PHE A 79 -9.61 -19.67 1.13
CA PHE A 79 -10.13 -18.43 1.70
C PHE A 79 -9.61 -17.19 0.96
N ASP A 80 -10.50 -16.24 0.67
CA ASP A 80 -10.12 -15.01 -0.05
C ASP A 80 -9.32 -14.08 0.87
N LEU A 81 -8.03 -13.99 0.55
CA LEU A 81 -7.03 -13.21 1.29
C LEU A 81 -7.11 -11.69 1.06
N ASN A 82 -7.86 -11.23 0.04
CA ASN A 82 -8.00 -9.81 -0.29
C ASN A 82 -9.35 -9.23 0.18
N GLN A 83 -10.28 -10.08 0.61
CA GLN A 83 -11.53 -9.63 1.20
C GLN A 83 -11.30 -9.03 2.59
N PRO A 84 -12.06 -7.97 2.95
CA PRO A 84 -12.01 -7.44 4.29
C PRO A 84 -12.48 -8.49 5.29
N ILE A 85 -11.68 -8.73 6.32
CA ILE A 85 -11.93 -9.63 7.45
C ILE A 85 -12.86 -9.02 8.50
N ASP A 86 -13.20 -7.73 8.39
CA ASP A 86 -14.18 -7.08 9.25
C ASP A 86 -15.26 -6.42 8.37
N GLN A 87 -16.53 -6.65 8.68
CA GLN A 87 -17.66 -5.93 8.06
C GLN A 87 -17.96 -4.61 8.77
N GLY A 88 -17.29 -4.36 9.90
CA GLY A 88 -17.36 -3.15 10.71
C GLY A 88 -16.74 -1.92 10.04
N HIS A 89 -16.42 -0.92 10.85
CA HIS A 89 -16.10 0.43 10.38
C HIS A 89 -14.79 0.54 9.59
N ASP A 90 -13.84 -0.37 9.83
CA ASP A 90 -12.48 -0.23 9.33
C ASP A 90 -12.14 -1.19 8.18
N LYS A 91 -12.97 -2.21 7.94
CA LYS A 91 -12.81 -3.17 6.83
C LYS A 91 -11.37 -3.67 6.67
N TRP A 92 -10.79 -4.09 7.79
CA TRP A 92 -9.42 -4.60 7.84
C TRP A 92 -9.23 -5.72 6.83
N LYS A 93 -8.05 -5.82 6.23
CA LYS A 93 -7.65 -6.95 5.40
C LYS A 93 -6.65 -7.82 6.15
N PRO A 94 -6.49 -9.10 5.77
CA PRO A 94 -5.50 -9.99 6.40
C PRO A 94 -4.10 -9.37 6.44
N LEU A 95 -3.67 -8.79 5.32
CA LEU A 95 -2.39 -8.13 5.18
C LEU A 95 -2.23 -6.91 6.11
N SER A 96 -3.26 -6.06 6.23
CA SER A 96 -3.17 -4.86 7.07
C SER A 96 -3.14 -5.19 8.56
N LEU A 97 -3.84 -6.26 8.97
CA LEU A 97 -3.82 -6.74 10.33
C LEU A 97 -2.45 -7.32 10.71
N ALA A 98 -1.88 -8.20 9.87
CA ALA A 98 -0.54 -8.75 10.08
C ALA A 98 0.52 -7.65 10.21
N MET A 99 0.43 -6.61 9.38
CA MET A 99 1.29 -5.42 9.45
C MET A 99 1.12 -4.61 10.73
N SER A 100 -0.12 -4.36 11.17
CA SER A 100 -0.36 -3.62 12.41
C SER A 100 0.20 -4.31 13.66
N ARG A 101 0.34 -5.64 13.60
CA ARG A 101 0.95 -6.48 14.62
C ARG A 101 2.44 -6.75 14.39
N ARG A 102 3.04 -6.17 13.34
CA ARG A 102 4.47 -6.30 12.99
C ARG A 102 4.91 -7.75 12.75
N ARG A 103 4.00 -8.61 12.27
CA ARG A 103 4.29 -10.01 11.94
C ARG A 103 4.92 -10.11 10.55
N TYR A 104 6.19 -9.75 10.44
CA TYR A 104 6.89 -9.60 9.15
C TYR A 104 6.90 -10.89 8.33
N GLN A 105 7.08 -12.04 8.98
CA GLN A 105 7.08 -13.34 8.32
C GLN A 105 5.70 -13.67 7.72
N LEU A 106 4.64 -13.49 8.52
CA LEU A 106 3.26 -13.68 8.07
C LEU A 106 2.92 -12.76 6.88
N VAL A 107 3.44 -11.53 6.89
CA VAL A 107 3.25 -10.60 5.78
C VAL A 107 3.91 -11.11 4.50
N GLN A 108 5.16 -11.59 4.58
CA GLN A 108 5.85 -12.16 3.42
C GLN A 108 5.09 -13.35 2.85
N ASP A 109 4.60 -14.26 3.71
CA ASP A 109 3.81 -15.42 3.28
C ASP A 109 2.50 -15.02 2.61
N LEU A 110 1.79 -14.02 3.17
CA LEU A 110 0.58 -13.48 2.56
C LEU A 110 0.87 -12.88 1.17
N LEU A 111 1.99 -12.17 1.01
CA LEU A 111 2.38 -11.59 -0.28
C LEU A 111 2.77 -12.66 -1.30
N LEU A 112 3.49 -13.71 -0.89
CA LEU A 112 3.79 -14.87 -1.73
C LEU A 112 2.52 -15.59 -2.20
N LYS A 113 1.49 -15.64 -1.36
CA LYS A 113 0.18 -16.22 -1.68
C LYS A 113 -0.72 -15.28 -2.50
N GLY A 114 -0.25 -14.08 -2.85
CA GLY A 114 -0.96 -13.16 -3.76
C GLY A 114 -1.73 -12.04 -3.07
N ALA A 115 -1.37 -11.66 -1.84
CA ALA A 115 -1.94 -10.49 -1.17
C ALA A 115 -1.68 -9.20 -1.94
N GLN A 116 -2.75 -8.43 -2.15
CA GLN A 116 -2.67 -7.17 -2.85
C GLN A 116 -2.17 -6.08 -1.92
N LEU A 117 -0.98 -5.60 -2.24
CA LEU A 117 -0.26 -4.61 -1.45
C LEU A 117 -0.86 -3.20 -1.53
N ASN A 118 -1.42 -2.90 -2.70
CA ASN A 118 -1.67 -1.52 -3.12
C ASN A 118 -3.16 -1.14 -3.10
N GLU A 119 -3.99 -1.93 -2.42
CA GLU A 119 -5.41 -1.61 -2.37
C GLU A 119 -5.69 -0.59 -1.26
N PRO A 120 -6.39 0.52 -1.57
CA PRO A 120 -6.75 1.52 -0.57
C PRO A 120 -7.53 0.89 0.58
N CYS A 121 -7.04 1.06 1.81
CA CYS A 121 -7.82 0.74 3.01
C CYS A 121 -9.18 1.48 2.96
N GLN A 122 -10.27 0.76 3.24
CA GLN A 122 -11.64 1.29 3.20
C GLN A 122 -12.14 1.82 4.56
N CYS A 123 -11.25 2.05 5.54
CA CYS A 123 -11.66 2.55 6.86
C CYS A 123 -12.38 3.90 6.76
N LYS A 124 -13.36 4.13 7.64
CA LYS A 124 -14.00 5.45 7.83
C LYS A 124 -13.12 6.41 8.65
N CYS A 125 -11.96 5.97 9.12
CA CYS A 125 -10.98 6.81 9.76
C CYS A 125 -10.57 7.93 8.79
N GLN A 126 -11.03 9.17 9.04
CA GLN A 126 -10.94 10.32 8.12
C GLN A 126 -9.51 10.80 7.80
N ARG A 127 -8.48 9.97 8.03
CA ARG A 127 -7.11 10.30 7.69
C ARG A 127 -6.56 9.57 6.47
N GLU A 128 -6.89 8.32 6.14
CA GLU A 128 -6.00 7.65 5.18
C GLU A 128 -6.68 6.66 4.22
N ASN A 129 -6.75 7.00 2.92
CA ASN A 129 -6.83 5.96 1.88
C ASN A 129 -5.40 5.47 1.66
N TYR A 130 -5.11 4.26 2.10
CA TYR A 130 -3.79 3.66 2.05
C TYR A 130 -3.67 2.67 0.91
N CYS A 131 -3.23 3.12 -0.27
CA CYS A 131 -3.09 2.26 -1.45
C CYS A 131 -1.65 1.76 -1.69
N VAL A 132 -0.75 1.90 -0.73
CA VAL A 132 0.63 1.35 -0.60
C VAL A 132 1.16 1.86 0.75
N CYS A 133 0.77 3.10 1.08
CA CYS A 133 1.09 3.86 2.29
C CYS A 133 0.67 3.20 3.61
N SER A 134 -0.10 2.10 3.61
CA SER A 134 -0.43 1.38 4.85
C SER A 134 0.83 0.79 5.46
N LEU A 135 1.72 0.25 4.62
CA LEU A 135 2.90 -0.48 5.07
C LEU A 135 3.91 0.46 5.71
N THR A 136 4.22 1.55 4.99
CA THR A 136 5.08 2.60 5.51
C THR A 136 4.50 3.20 6.79
N PHE A 137 3.18 3.41 6.84
CA PHE A 137 2.54 3.96 8.03
C PHE A 137 2.68 3.04 9.24
N TYR A 138 2.50 1.72 9.11
CA TYR A 138 2.66 0.79 10.23
C TYR A 138 4.13 0.72 10.70
N LEU A 139 5.08 0.82 9.77
CA LEU A 139 6.52 0.81 10.10
C LEU A 139 7.01 2.12 10.73
N ARG A 140 6.30 3.25 10.59
CA ARG A 140 6.83 4.57 10.97
C ARG A 140 7.19 4.70 12.46
N LYS A 141 6.53 3.92 13.32
CA LYS A 141 6.77 3.88 14.77
C LYS A 141 7.61 2.67 15.19
N ASP A 142 8.19 1.95 14.24
CA ASP A 142 9.08 0.84 14.50
C ASP A 142 10.54 1.24 14.25
N PHE A 143 11.35 1.22 15.31
CA PHE A 143 12.77 1.57 15.28
C PHE A 143 13.67 0.33 15.31
N SER A 144 13.11 -0.87 15.13
CA SER A 144 13.89 -2.11 15.05
C SER A 144 14.65 -2.22 13.72
N GLU A 145 15.78 -2.95 13.75
CA GLU A 145 16.53 -3.28 12.53
C GLU A 145 15.70 -4.20 11.60
N GLU A 146 14.89 -5.09 12.18
CA GLU A 146 13.97 -5.98 11.47
C GLU A 146 12.99 -5.21 10.57
N ALA A 147 12.49 -4.06 11.03
CA ALA A 147 11.64 -3.18 10.22
C ALA A 147 12.36 -2.65 8.97
N GLY A 148 13.67 -2.39 9.08
CA GLY A 148 14.51 -1.92 7.97
C GLY A 148 14.78 -3.02 6.94
N ASP A 149 15.13 -4.21 7.40
CA ASP A 149 15.32 -5.38 6.55
C ASP A 149 14.01 -5.76 5.85
N PHE A 150 12.90 -5.73 6.58
CA PHE A 150 11.58 -5.98 6.04
C PHE A 150 11.19 -4.94 4.99
N LEU A 151 11.38 -3.63 5.24
CA LEU A 151 11.11 -2.57 4.26
C LEU A 151 11.96 -2.77 2.99
N THR A 152 13.24 -3.12 3.16
CA THR A 152 14.17 -3.39 2.06
C THR A 152 13.71 -4.57 1.22
N ALA A 153 13.32 -5.68 1.85
CA ALA A 153 12.79 -6.86 1.18
C ALA A 153 11.51 -6.53 0.43
N LEU A 154 10.63 -5.74 1.04
CA LEU A 154 9.35 -5.34 0.47
C LEU A 154 9.51 -4.50 -0.80
N ILE A 155 10.38 -3.49 -0.78
CA ILE A 155 10.65 -2.63 -1.95
C ILE A 155 11.25 -3.45 -3.10
N LYS A 156 12.22 -4.33 -2.80
CA LYS A 156 12.89 -5.16 -3.81
C LYS A 156 11.98 -6.21 -4.43
N SER A 157 11.22 -6.93 -3.60
CA SER A 157 10.49 -8.13 -4.02
C SER A 157 9.07 -7.84 -4.52
N HIS A 158 8.46 -6.75 -4.03
CA HIS A 158 7.05 -6.45 -4.31
C HIS A 158 6.82 -5.12 -5.03
N GLY A 159 7.89 -4.44 -5.45
CA GLY A 159 7.81 -3.26 -6.33
C GLY A 159 7.08 -2.07 -5.70
N VAL A 160 7.23 -1.89 -4.38
CA VAL A 160 6.68 -0.75 -3.65
C VAL A 160 7.27 0.54 -4.19
N ASP A 161 6.40 1.47 -4.58
CA ASP A 161 6.81 2.81 -4.98
C ASP A 161 7.20 3.64 -3.73
N PRO A 162 8.48 4.03 -3.56
CA PRO A 162 8.92 4.83 -2.42
C PRO A 162 8.36 6.27 -2.45
N ASN A 163 7.83 6.72 -3.58
CA ASN A 163 7.28 8.05 -3.80
C ASN A 163 5.76 8.08 -3.80
N CYS A 164 5.11 6.98 -3.41
CA CYS A 164 3.66 6.93 -3.30
C CYS A 164 3.14 8.04 -2.37
N LYS A 165 2.01 8.64 -2.71
CA LYS A 165 1.41 9.71 -1.90
C LYS A 165 0.11 9.26 -1.27
N ASN A 166 -0.08 9.60 0.00
CA ASN A 166 -1.37 9.42 0.64
C ASN A 166 -2.35 10.56 0.26
N LYS A 167 -3.55 10.56 0.85
CA LYS A 167 -4.57 11.61 0.63
C LYS A 167 -4.09 13.02 1.00
N PHE A 168 -3.18 13.12 1.96
CA PHE A 168 -2.57 14.37 2.39
C PHE A 168 -1.33 14.72 1.57
N GLN A 169 -1.12 14.07 0.41
CA GLN A 169 0.07 14.26 -0.43
C GLN A 169 1.39 13.92 0.30
N GLU A 170 1.33 13.26 1.46
CA GLU A 170 2.50 12.86 2.21
C GLU A 170 3.13 11.64 1.55
N THR A 171 4.44 11.70 1.35
CA THR A 171 5.25 10.58 0.91
C THR A 171 5.73 9.76 2.10
N PRO A 172 6.06 8.47 1.89
CA PRO A 172 6.72 7.63 2.88
C PRO A 172 7.89 8.31 3.61
N LEU A 173 8.69 9.06 2.86
CA LEU A 173 9.84 9.78 3.39
C LEU A 173 9.41 10.88 4.39
N LEU A 174 8.37 11.65 4.08
CA LEU A 174 7.81 12.66 4.98
C LEU A 174 7.29 12.01 6.28
N LEU A 175 6.58 10.87 6.20
CA LEU A 175 6.02 10.17 7.36
C LEU A 175 7.09 9.63 8.33
N TYR A 176 8.21 9.12 7.79
CA TYR A 176 9.32 8.65 8.61
C TYR A 176 10.07 9.80 9.28
N VAL A 177 10.28 10.92 8.58
CA VAL A 177 10.87 12.11 9.18
C VAL A 177 9.96 12.69 10.27
N GLU A 178 8.66 12.80 10.03
CA GLU A 178 7.67 13.23 11.04
C GLU A 178 7.71 12.33 12.29
N SER A 179 7.98 11.04 12.10
CA SER A 179 8.12 10.07 13.19
C SER A 179 9.52 10.00 13.79
N GLN A 180 10.47 10.80 13.29
CA GLN A 180 11.91 10.79 13.65
C GLN A 180 12.61 9.45 13.40
N ASN A 181 12.06 8.64 12.49
CA ASN A 181 12.62 7.36 12.11
C ASN A 181 13.59 7.53 10.93
N TYR A 182 14.75 8.12 11.22
CA TYR A 182 15.75 8.42 10.20
C TYR A 182 16.37 7.16 9.58
N ALA A 183 16.37 6.02 10.30
CA ALA A 183 16.84 4.74 9.78
C ALA A 183 16.01 4.28 8.57
N LEU A 184 14.67 4.21 8.71
CA LEU A 184 13.80 3.87 7.58
C LEU A 184 13.79 4.97 6.50
N ALA A 185 13.94 6.24 6.89
CA ALA A 185 14.06 7.33 5.93
C ALA A 185 15.33 7.21 5.07
N HIS A 186 16.45 6.77 5.64
CA HIS A 186 17.69 6.47 4.91
C HIS A 186 17.50 5.36 3.89
N ILE A 187 16.80 4.27 4.27
CA ILE A 187 16.49 3.16 3.37
C ILE A 187 15.67 3.66 2.18
N LEU A 188 14.62 4.46 2.40
CA LEU A 188 13.83 5.03 1.31
C LEU A 188 14.68 5.87 0.34
N LEU A 189 15.60 6.69 0.87
CA LEU A 189 16.51 7.47 0.04
C LEU A 189 17.44 6.56 -0.79
N ASP A 190 17.89 5.41 -0.24
CA ASP A 190 18.69 4.43 -0.98
C ASP A 190 17.91 3.78 -2.14
N PHE A 191 16.57 3.71 -2.02
CA PHE A 191 15.67 3.21 -3.06
C PHE A 191 15.09 4.31 -3.97
N GLY A 192 15.62 5.53 -3.92
CA GLY A 192 15.23 6.62 -4.85
C GLY A 192 14.01 7.42 -4.43
N ALA A 193 13.73 7.52 -3.12
CA ALA A 193 12.73 8.45 -2.61
C ALA A 193 13.13 9.91 -2.88
N GLU A 194 12.15 10.70 -3.34
CA GLU A 194 12.30 12.11 -3.67
C GLU A 194 12.29 12.98 -2.40
N ALA A 195 13.42 13.63 -2.09
CA ALA A 195 13.55 14.50 -0.93
C ALA A 195 12.92 15.90 -1.12
N ASN A 196 12.50 16.24 -2.34
CA ASN A 196 11.94 17.54 -2.69
C ASN A 196 10.41 17.60 -2.59
N THR A 197 9.80 16.57 -2.01
CA THR A 197 8.34 16.49 -1.88
C THR A 197 7.85 17.27 -0.66
N ALA A 198 6.65 17.82 -0.78
CA ALA A 198 5.93 18.48 0.30
C ALA A 198 4.54 17.87 0.47
N ASP A 199 4.03 17.93 1.70
CA ASP A 199 2.69 17.49 2.05
C ASP A 199 1.61 18.45 1.51
N ALA A 200 0.34 18.16 1.81
CA ALA A 200 -0.79 19.00 1.44
C ALA A 200 -0.80 20.35 2.16
N GLN A 201 0.08 20.62 3.13
CA GLN A 201 0.29 21.96 3.70
C GLN A 201 1.48 22.70 3.07
N GLY A 202 2.16 22.10 2.10
CA GLY A 202 3.40 22.66 1.55
C GLY A 202 4.60 22.49 2.50
N SER A 203 4.49 21.65 3.51
CA SER A 203 5.57 21.32 4.44
C SER A 203 6.48 20.28 3.78
N GLY A 204 7.73 20.65 3.51
CA GLY A 204 8.78 19.72 3.07
C GLY A 204 9.51 19.06 4.24
N LEU A 205 10.57 18.30 3.93
CA LEU A 205 11.39 17.62 4.96
C LEU A 205 11.97 18.61 5.98
N TYR A 206 12.52 19.73 5.52
CA TYR A 206 13.12 20.72 6.42
C TYR A 206 12.10 21.37 7.36
N HIS A 207 10.84 21.58 6.92
CA HIS A 207 9.77 22.07 7.79
C HIS A 207 9.49 21.07 8.92
N LEU A 208 9.38 19.77 8.60
CA LEU A 208 9.16 18.72 9.59
C LEU A 208 10.34 18.64 10.56
N MET A 209 11.57 18.63 10.04
CA MET A 209 12.81 18.60 10.84
C MET A 209 12.92 19.77 11.82
N ALA A 210 12.45 20.97 11.44
CA ALA A 210 12.45 22.15 12.31
C ALA A 210 11.57 21.97 13.57
N HIS A 211 10.57 21.08 13.53
CA HIS A 211 9.72 20.76 14.67
C HIS A 211 10.34 19.74 15.64
N HIS A 212 11.40 19.04 15.24
CA HIS A 212 12.01 17.96 16.02
C HIS A 212 13.21 18.46 16.83
N PRO A 213 13.54 17.80 17.96
CA PRO A 213 14.76 18.09 18.69
C PRO A 213 16.00 17.84 17.82
N PHE A 214 17.04 18.67 17.97
CA PHE A 214 18.28 18.50 17.24
C PHE A 214 19.08 17.32 17.79
N THR A 215 19.16 16.23 17.02
CA THR A 215 19.89 15.01 17.36
C THR A 215 21.00 14.74 16.34
N LYS A 216 21.93 13.84 16.69
CA LYS A 216 22.97 13.38 15.75
C LYS A 216 22.35 12.70 14.52
N ASP A 217 21.26 11.96 14.71
CA ASP A 217 20.56 11.28 13.62
C ASP A 217 19.89 12.28 12.67
N LEU A 218 19.28 13.34 13.21
CA LEU A 218 18.74 14.45 12.43
C LEU A 218 19.86 15.12 11.62
N GLN A 219 21.01 15.38 12.24
CA GLN A 219 22.17 16.00 11.57
C GLN A 219 22.72 15.11 10.45
N ALA A 220 22.84 13.81 10.69
CA ALA A 220 23.28 12.84 9.69
C ALA A 220 22.28 12.74 8.52
N PHE A 221 20.98 12.72 8.82
CA PHE A 221 19.93 12.74 7.82
C PHE A 221 19.96 14.02 7.00
N ALA A 222 20.07 15.19 7.65
CA ALA A 222 20.18 16.50 7.02
C ALA A 222 21.39 16.59 6.06
N ALA A 223 22.54 16.05 6.46
CA ALA A 223 23.74 16.00 5.64
C ALA A 223 23.54 15.15 4.37
N ARG A 224 22.73 14.10 4.44
CA ARG A 224 22.44 13.21 3.30
C ARG A 224 21.46 13.81 2.30
N ILE A 225 20.42 14.50 2.76
CA ILE A 225 19.44 15.17 1.89
C ILE A 225 19.99 16.45 1.22
N ARG A 226 21.21 16.86 1.58
CA ARG A 226 21.89 18.09 1.12
C ARG A 226 22.06 18.21 -0.40
N CYS A 227 21.85 17.16 -1.18
CA CYS A 227 22.08 17.16 -2.62
C CYS A 227 20.93 17.79 -3.45
N HIS A 228 21.22 18.95 -4.06
CA HIS A 228 20.64 19.61 -5.27
C HIS A 228 19.13 19.75 -5.48
N TYR A 229 18.24 19.15 -4.68
CA TYR A 229 16.81 19.11 -5.02
C TYR A 229 15.85 19.60 -3.93
N CYS A 230 16.28 19.76 -2.67
CA CYS A 230 15.35 20.10 -1.59
C CYS A 230 15.29 21.63 -1.34
N PRO A 231 14.11 22.28 -1.48
CA PRO A 231 13.99 23.72 -1.32
C PRO A 231 14.06 24.12 0.17
N VAL A 232 15.24 24.55 0.62
CA VAL A 232 15.52 24.99 2.01
C VAL A 232 14.73 26.26 2.39
N GLY A 233 14.40 27.09 1.40
CA GLY A 233 13.79 28.41 1.59
C GLY A 233 12.29 28.50 1.30
N GLU A 234 11.64 27.43 0.87
CA GLU A 234 10.20 27.48 0.54
C GLU A 234 9.33 27.68 1.78
N CYS A 235 8.25 28.43 1.61
CA CYS A 235 7.26 28.64 2.66
C CYS A 235 6.15 27.60 2.57
N ASP A 236 5.68 27.14 3.74
CA ASP A 236 4.47 26.35 3.82
C ASP A 236 3.22 27.22 3.50
N ARG A 237 2.03 26.63 3.51
CA ARG A 237 0.76 27.36 3.31
C ARG A 237 0.46 28.41 4.38
N ARG A 238 1.20 28.43 5.49
CA ARG A 238 1.12 29.46 6.53
C ARG A 238 2.13 30.59 6.31
N GLY A 239 2.91 30.53 5.23
CA GLY A 239 3.96 31.50 4.94
C GLY A 239 5.23 31.31 5.78
N GLN A 240 5.37 30.16 6.44
CA GLN A 240 6.50 29.87 7.33
C GLN A 240 7.60 29.12 6.58
N THR A 241 8.83 29.64 6.64
CA THR A 241 10.02 28.91 6.20
C THR A 241 10.49 27.94 7.28
N PRO A 242 11.25 26.89 6.96
CA PRO A 242 11.80 25.98 7.98
C PRO A 242 12.65 26.73 9.02
N MET A 243 13.38 27.76 8.59
CA MET A 243 14.19 28.60 9.48
C MET A 243 13.32 29.39 10.45
N SER A 244 12.21 29.96 9.97
CA SER A 244 11.26 30.69 10.82
C SER A 244 10.60 29.77 11.86
N LEU A 245 10.29 28.53 11.49
CA LEU A 245 9.76 27.51 12.40
C LEU A 245 10.79 27.12 13.46
N ALA A 246 12.03 26.86 13.05
CA ALA A 246 13.11 26.50 13.96
C ALA A 246 13.38 27.61 15.00
N LYS A 247 13.39 28.88 14.57
CA LYS A 247 13.51 30.03 15.48
C LYS A 247 12.32 30.12 16.45
N ALA A 248 11.09 29.95 15.95
CA ALA A 248 9.89 29.97 16.79
C ALA A 248 9.90 28.84 17.85
N LYS A 249 10.49 27.68 17.51
CA LYS A 249 10.65 26.54 18.41
C LYS A 249 11.93 26.57 19.26
N ARG A 250 12.77 27.61 19.10
CA ARG A 250 14.08 27.75 19.78
C ARG A 250 15.02 26.57 19.53
N ASN A 251 14.98 26.02 18.33
CA ASN A 251 15.86 24.93 17.91
C ASN A 251 17.17 25.49 17.34
N GLU A 252 18.06 25.95 18.21
CA GLU A 252 19.31 26.62 17.82
C GLU A 252 20.23 25.73 16.98
N GLY A 253 20.33 24.43 17.31
CA GLY A 253 21.14 23.48 16.54
C GLY A 253 20.65 23.34 15.09
N PHE A 254 19.34 23.30 14.87
CA PHE A 254 18.79 23.26 13.52
C PHE A 254 18.92 24.61 12.80
N VAL A 255 18.86 25.73 13.51
CA VAL A 255 19.14 27.06 12.92
C VAL A 255 20.58 27.15 12.43
N GLN A 256 21.56 26.72 13.24
CA GLN A 256 22.97 26.68 12.83
C GLN A 256 23.18 25.73 11.64
N LEU A 257 22.53 24.57 11.64
CA LEU A 257 22.56 23.65 10.51
C LEU A 257 21.98 24.32 9.24
N MET A 258 20.86 25.01 9.34
CA MET A 258 20.25 25.73 8.22
C MET A 258 21.11 26.90 7.71
N GLU A 259 21.78 27.63 8.62
CA GLU A 259 22.69 28.71 8.28
C GLU A 259 23.94 28.19 7.56
N THR A 260 24.53 27.09 8.05
CA THR A 260 25.64 26.43 7.36
C THR A 260 25.23 25.89 5.99
N LEU A 261 24.03 25.32 5.86
CA LEU A 261 23.47 24.88 4.57
C LEU A 261 23.25 26.07 3.62
N GLY A 262 22.69 27.18 4.10
CA GLY A 262 22.44 28.38 3.31
C GLY A 262 23.73 29.09 2.86
N ALA A 263 24.75 29.15 3.73
CA ALA A 263 26.05 29.72 3.40
C ALA A 263 26.79 28.90 2.34
N GLN A 264 26.72 27.56 2.42
CA GLN A 264 27.32 26.67 1.43
C GLN A 264 26.64 26.74 0.06
N LEU A 265 25.31 26.87 0.02
CA LEU A 265 24.57 27.09 -1.24
C LEU A 265 24.96 28.43 -1.90
N ALA A 266 25.26 29.45 -1.12
CA ALA A 266 25.71 30.75 -1.63
C ALA A 266 27.16 30.72 -2.16
N GLU A 267 28.03 29.87 -1.59
CA GLU A 267 29.41 29.67 -2.07
C GLU A 267 29.49 28.82 -3.34
N GLU A 268 28.51 27.93 -3.59
CA GLU A 268 28.38 27.16 -4.83
C GLU A 268 27.81 27.99 -6.02
N GLU A 269 27.28 29.19 -5.77
CA GLU A 269 26.94 30.18 -6.80
C GLU A 269 28.00 31.30 -6.96
N PRO A 270 29.24 31.06 -7.45
CA PRO A 270 30.05 32.12 -8.00
C PRO A 270 29.98 32.11 -9.53
N THR A 271 29.36 33.16 -10.09
CA THR A 271 29.62 33.69 -11.44
C THR A 271 29.47 32.73 -12.63
N THR A 272 28.24 32.46 -13.08
CA THR A 272 27.97 32.48 -14.52
C THR A 272 26.61 33.11 -14.77
N THR A 273 26.63 34.37 -15.21
CA THR A 273 25.56 35.02 -15.96
C THR A 273 25.37 34.30 -17.28
N GLN A 274 24.75 33.12 -17.25
CA GLN A 274 23.97 32.59 -18.36
C GLN A 274 22.75 31.93 -17.75
N SER A 275 21.58 32.47 -18.06
CA SER A 275 20.28 31.88 -17.75
C SER A 275 20.34 30.37 -18.01
N PRO A 276 20.03 29.49 -17.04
CA PRO A 276 19.95 28.08 -17.34
C PRO A 276 18.86 27.92 -18.39
N LYS A 277 19.25 27.50 -19.61
CA LYS A 277 18.28 27.00 -20.58
C LYS A 277 17.43 25.97 -19.82
N PRO A 278 16.09 26.05 -19.93
CA PRO A 278 15.23 25.08 -19.26
C PRO A 278 15.74 23.67 -19.61
N PRO A 279 15.76 22.73 -18.64
CA PRO A 279 16.22 21.38 -18.90
C PRO A 279 15.51 20.85 -20.15
N PRO A 280 16.19 20.06 -21.01
CA PRO A 280 15.52 19.47 -22.17
C PRO A 280 14.27 18.79 -21.64
N ARG A 281 13.10 19.21 -22.16
CA ARG A 281 11.82 18.64 -21.74
C ARG A 281 12.00 17.14 -21.70
N PRO A 282 11.52 16.44 -20.65
CA PRO A 282 11.60 14.99 -20.61
C PRO A 282 11.13 14.47 -21.95
N PHE A 283 11.92 13.58 -22.56
CA PHE A 283 11.60 12.96 -23.83
C PHE A 283 10.17 12.42 -23.67
N LYS A 284 9.18 13.14 -24.21
CA LYS A 284 7.86 12.56 -24.36
C LYS A 284 8.12 11.48 -25.39
N PRO A 285 7.96 10.18 -25.07
CA PRO A 285 7.80 9.22 -26.14
C PRO A 285 6.71 9.82 -27.06
N PRO A 286 6.88 9.76 -28.40
CA PRO A 286 5.81 10.18 -29.30
C PRO A 286 4.53 9.54 -28.77
N PRO A 287 3.40 10.27 -28.75
CA PRO A 287 2.16 9.77 -28.15
C PRO A 287 2.03 8.33 -28.63
N SER A 288 2.10 7.38 -27.68
CA SER A 288 1.75 6.02 -27.98
C SER A 288 0.38 6.17 -28.60
N GLU A 289 0.28 5.82 -29.89
CA GLU A 289 -0.99 5.77 -30.57
C GLU A 289 -1.86 4.93 -29.65
N THR A 290 -2.74 5.59 -28.91
CA THR A 290 -3.78 4.91 -28.17
C THR A 290 -4.41 4.01 -29.21
N PRO A 291 -4.36 2.67 -29.08
CA PRO A 291 -5.10 1.83 -29.99
C PRO A 291 -6.55 2.34 -29.90
N PRO A 292 -7.15 2.72 -31.04
CA PRO A 292 -8.39 3.48 -31.03
C PRO A 292 -9.42 2.66 -30.28
N ARG A 293 -9.95 3.26 -29.20
CA ARG A 293 -11.11 2.83 -28.39
C ARG A 293 -11.75 1.52 -28.89
N ARG A 294 -11.10 0.36 -28.64
CA ARG A 294 -11.63 -0.94 -29.07
C ARG A 294 -13.02 -1.18 -28.47
N GLY A 295 -13.31 -0.63 -27.30
CA GLY A 295 -14.64 -0.70 -26.68
C GLY A 295 -15.76 0.00 -27.46
N ARG A 296 -15.50 1.16 -28.09
CA ARG A 296 -16.55 1.88 -28.85
C ARG A 296 -16.70 1.36 -30.27
N LEU A 297 -15.63 0.91 -30.92
CA LEU A 297 -15.71 0.29 -32.25
C LEU A 297 -16.36 -1.10 -32.17
N ILE A 298 -16.06 -1.90 -31.13
CA ILE A 298 -16.72 -3.19 -30.90
C ILE A 298 -18.20 -2.98 -30.55
N GLN A 299 -18.57 -2.01 -29.71
CA GLN A 299 -19.99 -1.70 -29.46
C GLN A 299 -20.71 -1.14 -30.71
N HIS A 300 -20.04 -0.37 -31.55
CA HIS A 300 -20.62 0.15 -32.79
C HIS A 300 -20.74 -0.94 -33.88
N LEU A 301 -19.78 -1.86 -33.96
CA LEU A 301 -19.82 -3.03 -34.85
C LEU A 301 -20.83 -4.07 -34.36
N GLN A 302 -20.93 -4.32 -33.05
CA GLN A 302 -21.96 -5.19 -32.46
C GLN A 302 -23.37 -4.62 -32.71
N ARG A 303 -23.59 -3.31 -32.50
CA ARG A 303 -24.85 -2.65 -32.87
C ARG A 303 -25.14 -2.69 -34.37
N ARG A 304 -24.12 -2.56 -35.24
CA ARG A 304 -24.31 -2.70 -36.69
C ARG A 304 -24.58 -4.16 -37.11
N MET A 305 -24.01 -5.15 -36.43
CA MET A 305 -24.30 -6.57 -36.67
C MET A 305 -25.68 -6.98 -36.16
N GLU A 306 -26.12 -6.47 -35.01
CA GLU A 306 -27.48 -6.67 -34.48
C GLU A 306 -28.56 -5.98 -35.34
N ASN A 307 -28.25 -4.79 -35.89
CA ASN A 307 -29.14 -4.12 -36.85
C ASN A 307 -29.12 -4.79 -38.25
N ALA A 308 -28.02 -5.46 -38.63
CA ALA A 308 -27.94 -6.24 -39.86
C ALA A 308 -28.64 -7.60 -39.75
N SER A 309 -28.70 -8.21 -38.55
CA SER A 309 -29.40 -9.48 -38.32
C SER A 309 -30.92 -9.31 -38.24
N THR A 310 -31.39 -8.15 -37.78
CA THR A 310 -32.82 -7.77 -37.77
C THR A 310 -33.34 -7.39 -39.16
N THR A 311 -32.51 -6.84 -40.05
CA THR A 311 -32.87 -6.52 -41.44
C THR A 311 -32.67 -7.67 -42.44
N ARG A 312 -31.82 -8.66 -42.15
CA ARG A 312 -31.65 -9.86 -43.01
C ARG A 312 -32.75 -10.91 -42.86
N ARG A 313 -33.47 -10.97 -41.73
CA ARG A 313 -34.58 -11.92 -41.51
C ARG A 313 -35.77 -11.75 -42.48
N PRO A 314 -36.25 -10.54 -42.82
CA PRO A 314 -37.31 -10.39 -43.82
C PRO A 314 -36.83 -10.62 -45.28
N LEU A 315 -35.57 -10.32 -45.62
CA LEU A 315 -35.03 -10.49 -46.97
C LEU A 315 -34.77 -11.97 -47.35
N LEU A 316 -34.31 -12.79 -46.40
CA LEU A 316 -34.16 -14.25 -46.60
C LEU A 316 -35.52 -14.98 -46.67
N ALA A 317 -36.55 -14.47 -45.98
CA ALA A 317 -37.91 -14.98 -46.08
C ALA A 317 -38.57 -14.61 -47.43
N ALA A 318 -38.29 -13.42 -47.98
CA ALA A 318 -38.75 -13.01 -49.30
C ALA A 318 -38.08 -13.80 -50.44
N LEU A 319 -36.79 -14.14 -50.31
CA LEU A 319 -36.07 -14.94 -51.33
C LEU A 319 -36.45 -16.43 -51.32
N LYS A 320 -36.89 -17.00 -50.18
CA LYS A 320 -37.42 -18.37 -50.13
C LYS A 320 -38.85 -18.52 -50.68
N LYS A 321 -39.61 -17.43 -50.82
CA LYS A 321 -40.93 -17.43 -51.47
C LYS A 321 -40.89 -17.29 -53.00
N ARG A 322 -39.73 -16.95 -53.58
CA ARG A 322 -39.52 -16.83 -55.04
C ARG A 322 -38.86 -18.06 -55.69
N ARG A 323 -38.66 -19.13 -54.93
CA ARG A 323 -38.03 -20.39 -55.38
C ARG A 323 -38.89 -21.63 -55.12
N ARG A 324 -40.21 -21.45 -55.08
CA ARG A 324 -41.21 -22.53 -55.18
C ARG A 324 -41.99 -22.37 -56.46
#